data_AF-A0A9X2HJ24-F1
#
_entry.id   AF-A0A9X2HJ24-F1
#
_cell.length_a   1.000
_cell.length_b   1.000
_cell.length_c   1.000
_cell.angle_alpha   90.00
_cell.angle_beta   90.00
_cell.angle_gamma   90.00
#
_symmetry.space_group_name_H-M   'P 1'
#
loop_
_entity.id
_entity.type
_entity.pdbx_description
1 polymer ?
#
loop_
_entity_poly.entity_id
_entity_poly.type
_entity_poly.pdbx_seq_one_letter_code
_entity_poly.pdbx_strand_id
1 'polypeptide(L)'
;MIDPAAPRTPPPLGTRPRLTAAEIARAVAAGQGRFVLLLGPESDVGRLAAARRPRLARAALADWKRLIGPERIRIHLVTHLTRPGEPRSTAHAARMLGLAEAAGVGAVLSNAARYATEDQAVTADLLDAARGLTSLVGPGTASDVPPGLDPGASPAERGSWVRPAAPHLQPNGQGWLKDPRACGPSPPRSPPPRAPAPARPASSPTPPRSPSAAAWTPPPTSASAPPWSPRPT
;
A
#
# COMPACT_ATOMS: atom_id res chain seq x y z
N MET A 1 36.39 21.54 -21.74
CA MET A 1 37.52 20.61 -21.96
C MET A 1 37.87 20.03 -20.60
N ILE A 2 37.84 18.71 -20.42
CA ILE A 2 38.03 18.08 -19.10
C ILE A 2 39.47 17.57 -19.04
N ASP A 3 40.19 17.93 -17.97
CA ASP A 3 41.58 17.51 -17.73
C ASP A 3 41.64 15.99 -17.41
N PRO A 4 42.42 15.20 -18.16
CA PRO A 4 42.58 13.76 -17.90
C PRO A 4 43.59 13.44 -16.78
N ALA A 5 44.43 14.39 -16.34
CA ALA A 5 45.55 14.15 -15.43
C ALA A 5 45.24 14.44 -13.95
N ALA A 6 44.10 15.07 -13.64
CA ALA A 6 43.69 15.31 -12.25
C ALA A 6 43.46 13.97 -11.52
N PRO A 7 44.18 13.66 -10.41
CA PRO A 7 43.99 12.42 -9.67
C PRO A 7 42.60 12.41 -9.05
N ARG A 8 41.69 11.65 -9.67
CA ARG A 8 40.34 11.44 -9.17
C ARG A 8 40.39 10.48 -8.00
N THR A 9 40.64 10.99 -6.80
CA THR A 9 40.35 10.24 -5.57
C THR A 9 38.88 9.83 -5.62
N PRO A 10 38.53 8.54 -5.74
CA PRO A 10 37.14 8.14 -5.73
C PRO A 10 36.55 8.54 -4.37
N PRO A 11 35.32 9.11 -4.33
CA PRO A 11 34.71 9.46 -3.07
C PRO A 11 34.63 8.22 -2.17
N PRO A 12 34.90 8.35 -0.86
CA PRO A 12 34.99 7.20 0.03
C PRO A 12 33.71 6.36 -0.02
N LEU A 13 33.89 5.07 -0.26
CA LEU A 13 32.82 4.06 -0.37
C LEU A 13 32.07 3.94 0.97
N GLY A 14 31.13 4.86 1.20
CA GLY A 14 30.42 5.01 2.47
C GLY A 14 29.53 6.24 2.54
N THR A 15 29.91 7.37 1.92
CA THR A 15 29.01 8.53 1.81
C THR A 15 28.19 8.45 0.53
N ARG A 16 26.95 7.94 0.64
CA ARG A 16 25.96 8.11 -0.43
C ARG A 16 25.77 9.61 -0.70
N PRO A 17 25.87 10.08 -1.97
CA PRO A 17 25.60 11.47 -2.29
C PRO A 17 24.15 11.79 -1.90
N ARG A 18 23.96 12.93 -1.21
CA ARG A 18 22.68 13.34 -0.65
C ARG A 18 22.51 14.84 -0.79
N LEU A 19 21.27 15.28 -0.94
CA LEU A 19 20.85 16.66 -0.81
C LEU A 19 19.90 16.75 0.37
N THR A 20 20.15 17.70 1.26
CA THR A 20 19.26 18.03 2.38
C THR A 20 18.14 18.95 1.91
N ALA A 21 17.03 18.95 2.64
CA ALA A 21 15.93 19.88 2.39
C ALA A 21 16.40 21.35 2.45
N ALA A 22 17.32 21.69 3.35
CA ALA A 22 17.92 23.02 3.46
C ALA A 22 18.78 23.41 2.25
N GLU A 23 19.50 22.47 1.62
CA GLU A 23 20.26 22.73 0.40
C GLU A 23 19.33 22.98 -0.80
N ILE A 24 18.26 22.21 -0.91
CA ILE A 24 17.21 22.42 -1.93
C ILE A 24 16.56 23.79 -1.73
N ALA A 25 16.23 24.17 -0.49
CA ALA A 25 15.68 25.49 -0.16
C ALA A 25 16.62 26.63 -0.54
N ARG A 26 17.92 26.52 -0.23
CA ARG A 26 18.94 27.49 -0.63
C ARG A 26 19.03 27.64 -2.14
N ALA A 27 18.99 26.54 -2.90
CA ALA A 27 18.99 26.59 -4.36
C ALA A 27 17.76 27.34 -4.90
N VAL A 28 16.56 27.04 -4.38
CA VAL A 28 15.32 27.74 -4.77
C VAL A 28 15.39 29.23 -4.44
N ALA A 29 15.85 29.59 -3.23
CA ALA A 29 16.01 30.98 -2.80
C ALA A 29 17.04 31.75 -3.65
N ALA A 30 18.09 31.08 -4.14
CA ALA A 30 19.07 31.64 -5.06
C ALA A 30 18.59 31.69 -6.53
N GLY A 31 17.33 31.33 -6.82
CA GLY A 31 16.78 31.25 -8.18
C GLY A 31 17.34 30.09 -9.01
N GLN A 32 18.07 29.16 -8.40
CA GLN A 32 18.73 28.05 -9.06
C GLN A 32 17.79 26.84 -9.19
N GLY A 33 17.95 26.10 -10.29
CA GLY A 33 17.25 24.84 -10.52
C GLY A 33 15.78 25.01 -10.93
N ARG A 34 15.47 24.69 -12.19
CA ARG A 34 14.10 24.40 -12.62
C ARG A 34 13.85 22.91 -12.42
N PHE A 35 13.17 22.55 -11.33
CA PHE A 35 12.86 21.17 -10.97
C PHE A 35 11.47 21.05 -10.33
N VAL A 36 10.94 19.83 -10.32
CA VAL A 36 9.76 19.43 -9.56
C VAL A 36 10.15 18.27 -8.66
N LEU A 37 9.90 18.39 -7.36
CA LEU A 37 10.10 17.34 -6.38
C LEU A 37 8.91 16.37 -6.40
N LEU A 38 9.22 15.10 -6.63
CA LEU A 38 8.27 13.98 -6.61
C LEU A 38 8.30 13.31 -5.23
N LEU A 39 7.30 13.61 -4.40
CA LEU A 39 7.19 13.02 -3.06
C LEU A 39 6.54 11.63 -3.16
N GLY A 40 7.38 10.62 -3.38
CA GLY A 40 7.00 9.22 -3.61
C GLY A 40 6.91 8.37 -2.34
N PRO A 41 6.71 7.03 -2.47
CA PRO A 41 6.54 6.10 -1.35
C PRO A 41 7.69 6.11 -0.33
N GLU A 42 8.91 6.36 -0.80
CA GLU A 42 10.15 6.37 -0.02
C GLU A 42 10.39 7.71 0.69
N SER A 43 9.63 8.77 0.35
CA SER A 43 9.69 10.07 1.04
C SER A 43 9.22 9.97 2.51
N ASP A 44 9.50 11.00 3.30
CA ASP A 44 8.90 11.18 4.62
C ASP A 44 7.36 11.18 4.58
N VAL A 45 6.75 11.93 3.66
CA VAL A 45 5.29 11.93 3.43
C VAL A 45 4.79 10.52 3.08
N GLY A 46 5.48 9.82 2.18
CA GLY A 46 5.17 8.45 1.74
C GLY A 46 5.23 7.44 2.88
N ARG A 47 6.29 7.45 3.68
CA ARG A 47 6.46 6.58 4.86
C ARG A 47 5.42 6.86 5.94
N LEU A 48 5.06 8.13 6.17
CA LEU A 48 4.00 8.51 7.11
C LEU A 48 2.60 8.08 6.62
N ALA A 49 2.36 8.11 5.30
CA ALA A 49 1.14 7.59 4.68
C ALA A 49 1.06 6.05 4.71
N ALA A 50 2.20 5.35 4.57
CA ALA A 50 2.30 3.89 4.76
C ALA A 50 1.97 3.53 6.22
N ALA A 51 2.64 4.17 7.18
CA ALA A 51 2.44 4.01 8.62
C ALA A 51 1.08 4.53 9.17
N ARG A 52 0.13 4.89 8.30
CA ARG A 52 -1.22 5.37 8.64
C ARG A 52 -1.22 6.57 9.61
N ARG A 53 -0.28 7.52 9.46
CA ARG A 53 -0.17 8.74 10.28
C ARG A 53 -0.58 10.00 9.49
N PRO A 54 -1.87 10.18 9.11
CA PRO A 54 -2.29 11.21 8.15
C PRO A 54 -2.07 12.65 8.64
N ARG A 55 -2.11 12.90 9.96
CA ARG A 55 -1.80 14.24 10.52
C ARG A 55 -0.34 14.62 10.25
N LEU A 56 0.60 13.70 10.54
CA LEU A 56 2.03 13.93 10.30
C LEU A 56 2.36 13.98 8.80
N ALA A 57 1.72 13.15 7.97
CA ALA A 57 1.91 13.18 6.52
C ALA A 57 1.49 14.53 5.91
N ARG A 58 0.38 15.12 6.37
CA ARG A 58 -0.04 16.48 5.97
C ARG A 58 0.92 17.56 6.49
N ALA A 59 1.42 17.44 7.71
CA ALA A 59 2.41 18.36 8.27
C ALA A 59 3.70 18.37 7.42
N ALA A 60 4.29 17.19 7.18
CA ALA A 60 5.48 17.06 6.33
C ALA A 60 5.26 17.63 4.92
N LEU A 61 4.10 17.35 4.29
CA LEU A 61 3.77 17.93 2.99
C LEU A 61 3.62 19.47 3.04
N ALA A 62 3.02 20.01 4.11
CA ALA A 62 2.95 21.45 4.32
C ALA A 62 4.33 22.08 4.56
N ASP A 63 5.25 21.37 5.20
CA ASP A 63 6.63 21.81 5.44
C ASP A 63 7.39 21.91 4.11
N TRP A 64 7.32 20.88 3.26
CA TRP A 64 7.84 20.94 1.89
C TRP A 64 7.24 22.11 1.10
N LYS A 65 5.91 22.31 1.16
CA LYS A 65 5.24 23.45 0.47
C LYS A 65 5.75 24.82 0.92
N ARG A 66 6.02 25.01 2.21
CA ARG A 66 6.63 26.26 2.73
C ARG A 66 8.09 26.41 2.31
N LEU A 67 8.80 25.30 2.13
CA LEU A 67 10.24 25.28 1.88
C LEU A 67 10.62 25.56 0.41
N ILE A 68 9.87 25.01 -0.55
CA ILE A 68 10.21 25.07 -1.98
C ILE A 68 9.06 25.54 -2.89
N GLY A 69 7.93 25.94 -2.32
CA GLY A 69 6.75 26.37 -3.07
C GLY A 69 5.85 25.22 -3.54
N PRO A 70 4.52 25.42 -3.59
CA PRO A 70 3.56 24.38 -4.02
C PRO A 70 3.65 24.05 -5.52
N GLU A 71 4.17 24.97 -6.34
CA GLU A 71 4.33 24.80 -7.77
C GLU A 71 5.38 23.72 -8.10
N ARG A 72 6.38 23.55 -7.23
CA ARG A 72 7.49 22.60 -7.39
C ARG A 72 7.25 21.24 -6.75
N ILE A 73 6.06 20.97 -6.20
CA ILE A 73 5.77 19.71 -5.50
C ILE A 73 4.69 18.94 -6.23
N ARG A 74 4.94 17.66 -6.50
CA ARG A 74 3.89 16.71 -6.89
C ARG A 74 3.98 15.46 -6.02
N ILE A 75 2.83 14.90 -5.67
CA ILE A 75 2.80 13.59 -5.01
C ILE A 75 3.04 12.52 -6.06
N HIS A 76 3.98 11.62 -5.80
CA HIS A 76 4.31 10.53 -6.73
C HIS A 76 3.60 9.26 -6.29
N LEU A 77 2.65 8.84 -7.13
CA LEU A 77 1.86 7.64 -6.95
C LEU A 77 2.58 6.49 -7.66
N VAL A 78 2.84 5.43 -6.90
CA VAL A 78 3.40 4.17 -7.39
C VAL A 78 2.51 3.06 -6.87
N THR A 79 2.13 2.13 -7.74
CA THR A 79 1.61 0.85 -7.29
C THR A 79 2.35 -0.31 -7.95
N HIS A 80 2.89 -1.17 -7.10
CA HIS A 80 3.49 -2.46 -7.46
C HIS A 80 2.65 -3.59 -6.89
N LEU A 81 1.34 -3.39 -6.69
CA LEU A 81 0.41 -4.41 -6.15
C LEU A 81 0.90 -5.13 -4.88
N THR A 82 1.68 -4.44 -4.03
CA THR A 82 2.18 -4.99 -2.77
C THR A 82 1.04 -5.14 -1.74
N ARG A 83 1.28 -5.89 -0.65
CA ARG A 83 0.26 -6.20 0.37
C ARG A 83 -0.46 -4.93 0.87
N PRO A 84 -1.81 -4.94 0.99
CA PRO A 84 -2.57 -3.76 1.39
C PRO A 84 -2.09 -3.14 2.72
N GLY A 85 -1.55 -1.92 2.64
CA GLY A 85 -0.96 -1.22 3.79
C GLY A 85 0.50 -0.88 3.57
N GLU A 86 1.25 -1.76 2.91
CA GLU A 86 2.67 -1.58 2.59
C GLU A 86 2.90 -0.44 1.59
N PRO A 87 4.12 0.15 1.56
CA PRO A 87 4.55 1.03 0.48
C PRO A 87 4.31 0.40 -0.89
N ARG A 88 3.88 1.21 -1.85
CA ARG A 88 3.55 0.80 -3.24
C ARG A 88 2.34 -0.15 -3.36
N SER A 89 1.56 -0.35 -2.29
CA SER A 89 0.26 -1.04 -2.41
C SER A 89 -0.78 -0.10 -3.02
N THR A 90 -1.82 -0.63 -3.68
CA THR A 90 -2.89 0.22 -4.26
C THR A 90 -3.57 1.07 -3.19
N ALA A 91 -3.78 0.50 -1.99
CA ALA A 91 -4.31 1.22 -0.84
C ALA A 91 -3.36 2.33 -0.34
N HIS A 92 -2.04 2.17 -0.47
CA HIS A 92 -1.06 3.22 -0.15
C HIS A 92 -1.06 4.33 -1.20
N ALA A 93 -1.11 3.99 -2.48
CA ALA A 93 -1.23 4.96 -3.56
C ALA A 93 -2.53 5.80 -3.44
N ALA A 94 -3.66 5.18 -3.10
CA ALA A 94 -4.91 5.89 -2.84
C ALA A 94 -4.82 6.88 -1.65
N ARG A 95 -4.11 6.51 -0.57
CA ARG A 95 -3.85 7.43 0.56
C ARG A 95 -2.96 8.61 0.15
N MET A 96 -1.97 8.37 -0.73
CA MET A 96 -1.11 9.42 -1.28
C MET A 96 -1.88 10.36 -2.21
N LEU A 97 -2.80 9.85 -3.04
CA LEU A 97 -3.68 10.67 -3.86
C LEU A 97 -4.56 11.60 -3.00
N GLY A 98 -5.22 11.06 -1.96
CA GLY A 98 -6.02 11.88 -1.04
C GLY A 98 -5.22 12.92 -0.25
N LEU A 99 -3.91 12.72 -0.04
CA LEU A 99 -3.01 13.75 0.49
C LEU A 99 -2.71 14.85 -0.53
N ALA A 100 -2.57 14.50 -1.81
CA ALA A 100 -2.37 15.46 -2.90
C ALA A 100 -3.59 16.38 -3.06
N GLU A 101 -4.79 15.78 -3.13
CA GLU A 101 -6.08 16.46 -3.20
C GLU A 101 -6.28 17.40 -2.00
N ALA A 102 -6.15 16.89 -0.77
CA ALA A 102 -6.33 17.68 0.45
C ALA A 102 -5.30 18.82 0.63
N ALA A 103 -4.16 18.75 -0.06
CA ALA A 103 -3.14 19.79 -0.05
C ALA A 103 -3.16 20.71 -1.28
N GLY A 104 -4.04 20.47 -2.26
CA GLY A 104 -4.09 21.24 -3.50
C GLY A 104 -2.82 21.15 -4.35
N VAL A 105 -2.13 20.00 -4.33
CA VAL A 105 -0.94 19.76 -5.16
C VAL A 105 -1.23 18.65 -6.17
N GLY A 106 -0.67 18.76 -7.38
CA GLY A 106 -0.87 17.74 -8.40
C GLY A 106 -0.22 16.39 -8.02
N ALA A 107 -0.72 15.31 -8.61
CA ALA A 107 -0.16 13.97 -8.46
C ALA A 107 0.37 13.45 -9.81
N VAL A 108 1.38 12.58 -9.76
CA VAL A 108 1.97 11.91 -10.93
C VAL A 108 1.96 10.41 -10.67
N LEU A 109 1.25 9.65 -11.50
CA LEU A 109 1.31 8.18 -11.50
C LEU A 109 2.52 7.73 -12.33
N SER A 110 3.38 6.89 -11.76
CA SER A 110 4.43 6.20 -12.53
C SER A 110 4.71 4.81 -11.97
N ASN A 111 5.25 3.93 -12.82
CA ASN A 111 5.59 2.57 -12.39
C ASN A 111 6.92 2.47 -11.62
N ALA A 112 7.62 3.59 -11.37
CA ALA A 112 8.95 3.61 -10.74
C ALA A 112 9.90 2.54 -11.32
N ALA A 113 9.98 2.48 -12.65
CA ALA A 113 10.65 1.41 -13.38
C ALA A 113 12.15 1.31 -13.02
N ARG A 114 12.62 0.09 -12.85
CA ARG A 114 13.98 -0.31 -12.45
C ARG A 114 14.69 -1.13 -13.52
N TYR A 115 13.93 -1.78 -14.39
CA TYR A 115 14.38 -2.65 -15.48
C TYR A 115 13.50 -2.40 -16.71
N ALA A 116 13.96 -2.83 -17.89
CA ALA A 116 13.26 -2.58 -19.15
C ALA A 116 12.09 -3.55 -19.34
N THR A 117 12.31 -4.84 -19.10
CA THR A 117 11.36 -5.93 -19.38
C THR A 117 11.07 -6.77 -18.13
N GLU A 118 9.93 -7.47 -18.10
CA GLU A 118 9.44 -8.18 -16.91
C GLU A 118 10.38 -9.30 -16.42
N ASP A 119 11.02 -10.01 -17.35
CA ASP A 119 11.99 -11.08 -17.10
C ASP A 119 13.25 -10.61 -16.35
N GLN A 120 13.59 -9.33 -16.45
CA GLN A 120 14.76 -8.73 -15.77
C GLN A 120 14.56 -8.52 -14.26
N ALA A 121 13.37 -8.81 -13.71
CA ALA A 121 13.10 -8.66 -12.28
C ALA A 121 14.10 -9.45 -11.40
N VAL A 122 14.36 -10.72 -11.74
CA VAL A 122 15.30 -11.58 -10.98
C VAL A 122 16.74 -11.05 -11.08
N THR A 123 17.14 -10.55 -12.26
CA THR A 123 18.45 -9.92 -12.45
C THR A 123 18.61 -8.66 -11.60
N ALA A 124 17.57 -7.83 -11.51
CA ALA A 124 17.59 -6.63 -10.68
C ALA A 124 17.69 -6.97 -9.18
N ASP A 125 16.97 -8.00 -8.72
CA ASP A 125 17.02 -8.48 -7.34
C ASP A 125 18.38 -9.11 -6.98
N LEU A 126 19.01 -9.84 -7.91
CA LEU A 126 20.40 -10.33 -7.78
C LEU A 126 21.42 -9.19 -7.66
N LEU A 127 21.35 -8.17 -8.53
CA LEU A 127 22.22 -7.00 -8.48
C LEU A 127 22.02 -6.18 -7.19
N ASP A 128 20.80 -6.17 -6.67
CA ASP A 128 20.43 -5.55 -5.42
C ASP A 128 20.97 -6.27 -4.18
N ALA A 129 20.95 -7.61 -4.20
CA ALA A 129 21.53 -8.45 -3.17
C ALA A 129 23.07 -8.32 -3.15
N ALA A 130 23.70 -8.41 -4.32
CA ALA A 130 25.14 -8.22 -4.49
C ALA A 130 25.60 -6.83 -4.00
N ARG A 131 24.88 -5.75 -4.36
CA ARG A 131 25.18 -4.38 -3.88
C ARG A 131 24.95 -4.21 -2.37
N GLY A 132 24.01 -4.95 -1.80
CA GLY A 132 23.70 -4.91 -0.37
C GLY A 132 24.62 -5.76 0.51
N LEU A 133 25.33 -6.72 -0.09
CA LEU A 133 25.90 -7.90 0.57
C LEU A 133 24.83 -8.59 1.46
N THR A 134 23.64 -8.78 0.90
CA THR A 134 22.50 -9.45 1.54
C THR A 134 22.22 -10.79 0.87
N SER A 135 21.52 -11.68 1.57
CA SER A 135 20.90 -12.84 0.93
C SER A 135 19.92 -12.39 -0.17
N LEU A 136 19.76 -13.22 -1.21
CA LEU A 136 18.62 -13.15 -2.12
C LEU A 136 17.38 -13.78 -1.48
N VAL A 137 17.56 -14.87 -0.72
CA VAL A 137 16.50 -15.56 0.02
C VAL A 137 16.23 -14.83 1.33
N GLY A 138 14.98 -14.48 1.59
CA GLY A 138 14.56 -13.82 2.83
C GLY A 138 14.86 -14.68 4.07
N PRO A 139 15.04 -14.07 5.26
CA PRO A 139 15.17 -14.84 6.49
C PRO A 139 13.86 -15.58 6.77
N GLY A 140 13.79 -16.86 6.43
CA GLY A 140 12.61 -17.69 6.69
C GLY A 140 12.23 -18.74 5.67
N THR A 141 13.16 -19.59 5.22
CA THR A 141 12.82 -21.02 5.06
C THR A 141 13.78 -21.85 5.91
N ALA A 142 13.28 -22.91 6.55
CA ALA A 142 14.13 -23.80 7.35
C ALA A 142 15.11 -24.64 6.50
N SER A 143 15.03 -24.53 5.17
CA SER A 143 15.92 -25.16 4.20
C SER A 143 17.28 -24.44 4.05
N ASP A 144 17.42 -23.23 4.59
CA ASP A 144 18.60 -22.37 4.39
C ASP A 144 19.74 -22.64 5.40
N VAL A 145 19.67 -23.75 6.15
CA VAL A 145 20.78 -24.21 7.01
C VAL A 145 21.78 -25.00 6.15
N PRO A 146 23.05 -24.58 6.03
CA PRO A 146 24.06 -25.37 5.32
C PRO A 146 24.22 -26.75 5.96
N PRO A 147 24.38 -27.83 5.18
CA PRO A 147 24.58 -29.17 5.74
C PRO A 147 25.86 -29.18 6.60
N GLY A 148 25.71 -29.50 7.89
CA GLY A 148 26.78 -29.51 8.88
C GLY A 148 26.71 -28.44 9.97
N LEU A 149 25.66 -27.61 10.03
CA LEU A 149 25.45 -26.64 11.13
C LEU A 149 24.45 -27.18 12.17
N ASP A 150 24.81 -27.14 13.45
CA ASP A 150 23.96 -27.65 14.53
C ASP A 150 22.64 -26.86 14.66
N PRO A 151 21.47 -27.53 14.60
CA PRO A 151 20.17 -26.86 14.71
C PRO A 151 19.90 -26.28 16.11
N GLY A 152 20.66 -26.71 17.13
CA GLY A 152 20.54 -26.24 18.51
C GLY A 152 21.33 -24.97 18.86
N ALA A 153 22.22 -24.47 17.99
CA ALA A 153 23.08 -23.34 18.30
C ALA A 153 22.30 -22.01 18.51
N SER A 154 22.86 -21.09 19.29
CA SER A 154 22.30 -19.76 19.53
C SER A 154 22.40 -18.86 18.28
N PRO A 155 21.43 -17.95 18.03
CA PRO A 155 21.57 -16.93 16.98
C PRO A 155 22.83 -16.05 17.11
N ALA A 156 23.37 -15.91 18.33
CA ALA A 156 24.61 -15.17 18.57
C ALA A 156 25.87 -15.94 18.13
N GLU A 157 25.87 -17.27 18.27
CA GLU A 157 26.99 -18.15 17.87
C GLU A 157 27.06 -18.34 16.36
N ARG A 158 25.91 -18.24 15.67
CA ARG A 158 25.80 -18.38 14.21
C ARG A 158 26.44 -17.26 13.37
N GLY A 159 26.96 -16.19 13.98
CA GLY A 159 27.71 -15.12 13.31
C GLY A 159 27.17 -14.72 11.94
N SER A 160 26.06 -13.97 11.89
CA SER A 160 25.30 -13.70 10.66
C SER A 160 26.07 -12.85 9.62
N TRP A 161 27.00 -13.49 8.89
CA TRP A 161 27.79 -12.89 7.80
C TRP A 161 26.92 -12.43 6.63
N VAL A 162 25.75 -13.05 6.46
CA VAL A 162 24.78 -12.71 5.43
C VAL A 162 23.74 -11.77 6.02
N ARG A 163 23.70 -10.53 5.55
CA ARG A 163 22.67 -9.57 5.93
C ARG A 163 21.29 -10.04 5.41
N PRO A 164 20.19 -9.85 6.16
CA PRO A 164 18.87 -10.25 5.70
C PRO A 164 18.50 -9.55 4.39
N ALA A 165 17.64 -10.21 3.61
CA ALA A 165 17.16 -9.76 2.31
C ALA A 165 16.84 -8.25 2.28
N ALA A 166 17.40 -7.57 1.27
CA ALA A 166 17.39 -6.12 1.23
C ALA A 166 15.97 -5.53 1.08
N PRO A 167 15.65 -4.40 1.74
CA PRO A 167 14.31 -3.79 1.71
C PRO A 167 13.91 -3.21 0.34
N HIS A 168 14.76 -3.33 -0.67
CA HIS A 168 14.56 -2.86 -2.04
C HIS A 168 14.23 -3.95 -3.07
N LEU A 169 14.36 -5.23 -2.68
CA LEU A 169 13.92 -6.39 -3.48
C LEU A 169 12.46 -6.22 -3.93
N GLN A 170 12.13 -6.60 -5.17
CA GLN A 170 10.80 -6.40 -5.73
C GLN A 170 9.89 -7.59 -5.38
N PRO A 171 8.90 -7.44 -4.48
CA PRO A 171 8.17 -8.58 -3.93
C PRO A 171 7.30 -9.35 -4.94
N ASN A 172 7.14 -8.84 -6.17
CA ASN A 172 6.33 -9.42 -7.24
C ASN A 172 6.71 -8.93 -8.65
N GLY A 173 7.97 -8.52 -8.86
CA GLY A 173 8.49 -8.20 -10.19
C GLY A 173 7.85 -7.01 -10.94
N GLN A 174 7.00 -6.19 -10.32
CA GLN A 174 6.22 -5.16 -11.05
C GLN A 174 7.01 -3.95 -11.56
N GLY A 175 8.30 -3.86 -11.30
CA GLY A 175 9.14 -2.69 -11.57
C GLY A 175 9.66 -2.53 -13.00
N TRP A 176 9.03 -3.09 -14.04
CA TRP A 176 9.50 -2.95 -15.43
C TRP A 176 8.98 -1.69 -16.13
N LEU A 177 9.54 -1.36 -17.29
CA LEU A 177 9.02 -0.29 -18.14
C LEU A 177 7.75 -0.78 -18.84
N LYS A 178 6.58 -0.29 -18.40
CA LYS A 178 5.29 -0.56 -19.04
C LYS A 178 5.17 0.26 -20.32
N ASP A 179 4.64 -0.31 -21.40
CA ASP A 179 4.35 0.45 -22.63
C ASP A 179 3.22 1.47 -22.36
N PRO A 180 3.45 2.79 -22.50
CA PRO A 180 2.41 3.79 -22.32
C PRO A 180 1.27 3.66 -23.34
N ARG A 181 1.46 2.98 -24.47
CA ARG A 181 0.41 2.73 -25.49
C ARG A 181 -0.49 1.56 -25.10
N ALA A 182 0.02 0.59 -24.33
CA ALA A 182 -0.79 -0.46 -23.72
C ALA A 182 -1.71 0.10 -22.61
N CYS A 183 -1.31 1.22 -21.99
CA CYS A 183 -2.19 2.07 -21.17
C CYS A 183 -3.09 2.95 -22.07
N GLY A 184 -3.88 2.33 -22.94
CA GLY A 184 -4.95 3.02 -23.66
C GLY A 184 -5.98 3.63 -22.69
N PRO A 185 -6.84 4.56 -23.16
CA PRO A 185 -7.93 5.05 -22.34
C PRO A 185 -8.77 3.86 -21.88
N SER A 186 -9.00 3.74 -20.57
CA SER A 186 -9.86 2.68 -20.05
C SER A 186 -11.21 2.76 -20.75
N PRO A 187 -11.79 1.64 -21.23
CA PRO A 187 -13.15 1.67 -21.75
C PRO A 187 -14.07 2.26 -20.68
N PRO A 188 -15.11 3.02 -21.07
CA PRO A 188 -16.03 3.63 -20.11
C PRO A 188 -16.53 2.55 -19.16
N ARG A 189 -16.36 2.77 -17.85
CA ARG A 189 -16.81 1.82 -16.83
C ARG A 189 -18.28 1.50 -17.10
N SER A 190 -18.59 0.25 -17.39
CA SER A 190 -19.97 -0.22 -17.41
C SER A 190 -20.62 0.23 -16.10
N PRO A 191 -21.83 0.84 -16.15
CA PRO A 191 -22.55 1.16 -14.93
C PRO A 191 -22.70 -0.12 -14.09
N PRO A 192 -22.70 -0.03 -12.75
CA PRO A 192 -22.96 -1.19 -11.92
C PRO A 192 -24.28 -1.82 -12.37
N PRO A 193 -24.39 -3.17 -12.40
CA PRO A 193 -25.62 -3.82 -12.79
C PRO A 193 -26.77 -3.24 -11.96
N ARG A 194 -27.83 -2.80 -12.63
CA ARG A 194 -29.03 -2.28 -11.94
C ARG A 194 -29.43 -3.31 -10.89
N ALA A 195 -29.56 -2.85 -9.64
CA ALA A 195 -30.11 -3.69 -8.59
C ALA A 195 -31.42 -4.32 -9.10
N PRO A 196 -31.64 -5.63 -8.90
CA PRO A 196 -32.87 -6.26 -9.35
C PRO A 196 -34.05 -5.50 -8.76
N ALA A 197 -35.08 -5.26 -9.58
CA ALA A 197 -36.28 -4.57 -9.12
C ALA A 197 -36.83 -5.30 -7.88
N PRO A 198 -37.29 -4.58 -6.84
CA PRO A 198 -37.86 -5.23 -5.67
C PRO A 198 -38.98 -6.17 -6.11
N ALA A 199 -38.90 -7.42 -5.64
CA ALA A 199 -39.90 -8.43 -5.99
C ALA A 199 -41.30 -7.89 -5.65
N ARG A 200 -42.24 -7.98 -6.61
CA ARG A 200 -43.63 -7.60 -6.37
C ARG A 200 -44.12 -8.39 -5.15
N PRO A 201 -44.79 -7.75 -4.17
CA PRO A 201 -45.34 -8.47 -3.03
C PRO A 201 -46.27 -9.57 -3.53
N ALA A 202 -46.05 -10.79 -3.05
CA ALA A 202 -46.89 -11.93 -3.43
C ALA A 202 -48.33 -11.64 -3.04
N SER A 203 -49.25 -11.81 -3.99
CA SER A 203 -50.68 -11.67 -3.75
C SER A 203 -51.11 -12.67 -2.69
N SER A 204 -51.66 -12.18 -1.57
CA SER A 204 -52.09 -13.02 -0.45
C SER A 204 -53.15 -14.02 -0.92
N PRO A 205 -53.01 -15.33 -0.62
CA PRO A 205 -54.02 -16.31 -1.01
C PRO A 205 -55.33 -16.04 -0.25
N THR A 206 -56.43 -15.91 -0.99
CA THR A 206 -57.78 -15.80 -0.44
C THR A 206 -58.13 -17.08 0.33
N PRO A 207 -58.61 -17.01 1.59
CA PRO A 207 -59.01 -18.21 2.32
C PRO A 207 -60.27 -18.84 1.69
N PRO A 208 -60.35 -20.18 1.58
CA PRO A 208 -61.55 -20.85 1.08
C PRO A 208 -62.73 -20.68 2.04
N ARG A 209 -63.94 -20.55 1.49
CA ARG A 209 -65.18 -20.43 2.26
C ARG A 209 -65.48 -21.70 3.06
N SER A 210 -65.89 -21.53 4.31
CA SER A 210 -66.35 -22.61 5.19
C SER A 210 -67.66 -23.24 4.68
N PRO A 211 -67.79 -24.59 4.66
CA PRO A 211 -69.09 -25.26 4.67
C PRO A 211 -69.71 -25.24 6.09
N SER A 212 -71.04 -25.32 6.16
CA SER A 212 -71.82 -25.16 7.39
C SER A 212 -72.10 -26.48 8.12
N ALA A 213 -72.26 -26.36 9.44
CA ALA A 213 -73.02 -27.23 10.36
C ALA A 213 -72.63 -28.71 10.54
N ALA A 214 -72.03 -28.99 11.71
CA ALA A 214 -72.45 -30.09 12.58
C ALA A 214 -72.25 -29.66 14.05
N ALA A 215 -73.24 -29.91 14.91
CA ALA A 215 -73.24 -29.42 16.29
C ALA A 215 -72.59 -30.40 17.28
N TRP A 216 -71.82 -29.91 18.24
CA TRP A 216 -71.62 -30.60 19.52
C TRP A 216 -71.29 -29.67 20.70
N THR A 217 -71.61 -30.14 21.90
CA THR A 217 -71.80 -29.36 23.14
C THR A 217 -70.53 -29.32 24.00
N PRO A 218 -70.24 -28.23 24.74
CA PRO A 218 -69.02 -28.14 25.55
C PRO A 218 -69.11 -28.88 26.90
N PRO A 219 -68.01 -29.49 27.40
CA PRO A 219 -67.87 -29.90 28.79
C PRO A 219 -67.49 -28.71 29.70
N PRO A 220 -67.72 -28.81 31.03
CA PRO A 220 -67.72 -27.65 31.93
C PRO A 220 -66.35 -27.20 32.44
N THR A 221 -66.32 -25.95 32.91
CA THR A 221 -65.20 -25.26 33.55
C THR A 221 -64.80 -25.87 34.91
N SER A 222 -63.51 -25.98 35.19
CA SER A 222 -62.96 -26.12 36.54
C SER A 222 -61.85 -25.09 36.79
N ALA A 223 -61.75 -24.57 38.02
CA ALA A 223 -61.09 -23.30 38.32
C ALA A 223 -59.66 -23.41 38.91
N SER A 224 -59.10 -22.22 39.21
CA SER A 224 -58.02 -21.94 40.19
C SER A 224 -56.54 -21.94 39.74
N ALA A 225 -56.07 -20.74 39.35
CA ALA A 225 -55.02 -19.92 40.00
C ALA A 225 -53.58 -20.48 40.23
N PRO A 226 -52.56 -19.66 40.61
CA PRO A 226 -52.44 -18.19 40.66
C PRO A 226 -51.23 -17.62 39.86
N PRO A 227 -51.01 -16.28 39.81
CA PRO A 227 -49.89 -15.64 39.11
C PRO A 227 -48.71 -15.18 40.01
N TRP A 228 -47.46 -15.33 39.55
CA TRP A 228 -46.24 -14.66 40.06
C TRP A 228 -45.07 -14.88 39.07
N SER A 229 -43.86 -14.31 39.22
CA SER A 229 -43.44 -12.94 38.83
C SER A 229 -41.94 -12.96 38.48
N PRO A 230 -41.40 -12.05 37.62
CA PRO A 230 -39.98 -12.05 37.26
C PRO A 230 -39.08 -11.56 38.42
N ARG A 231 -37.89 -12.15 38.56
CA ARG A 231 -36.83 -11.66 39.46
C ARG A 231 -35.98 -10.56 38.79
N PRO A 232 -35.47 -9.57 39.55
CA PRO A 232 -34.57 -8.54 39.03
C PRO A 232 -33.08 -8.91 39.14
N THR A 233 -32.28 -8.21 38.31
CA THR A 233 -30.81 -7.96 38.37
C THR A 233 -29.89 -9.16 38.60
#